data_AF-A0A7V7ABK0-F1
#
_entry.id   AF-A0A7V7ABK0-F1
#
_cell.length_a   1.000
_cell.length_b   1.000
_cell.length_c   1.000
_cell.angle_alpha   90.00
_cell.angle_beta   90.00
_cell.angle_gamma   90.00
#
_symmetry.space_group_name_H-M   'P 1'
#
loop_
_entity.id
_entity.type
_entity.pdbx_description
1 polymer ?
#
loop_
_entity_poly.entity_id
_entity_poly.type
_entity_poly.pdbx_seq_one_letter_code
_entity_poly.pdbx_strand_id
1 'polypeptide(L)'
;MVKADIDQCRRDLEACLGRKVRLRTSGGRKRVIIREGILENCYPNVFTVRCIRDNENTELLSYSYVDILTEAVEVAVEPDPELAVLADRSLQDGDDTAATTADVE
;
A
#
# COMPACT_ATOMS: atom_id res chain seq x y z
N MET A 1 -22.88 9.20 -9.53
CA MET A 1 -21.68 9.89 -9.01
C MET A 1 -20.85 8.88 -8.22
N VAL A 2 -20.15 7.97 -8.92
CA VAL A 2 -19.23 6.95 -8.32
C VAL A 2 -18.16 6.58 -9.36
N LYS A 3 -17.50 7.59 -9.93
CA LYS A 3 -16.40 7.40 -10.91
C LYS A 3 -15.06 7.90 -10.37
N ALA A 4 -15.09 8.80 -9.40
CA ALA A 4 -13.89 9.42 -8.85
C ALA A 4 -12.97 8.44 -8.10
N ASP A 5 -13.50 7.31 -7.61
CA ASP A 5 -12.72 6.42 -6.74
C ASP A 5 -12.06 5.25 -7.50
N ILE A 6 -12.68 4.72 -8.57
CA ILE A 6 -12.10 3.61 -9.35
C ILE A 6 -10.85 4.06 -10.11
N ASP A 7 -10.92 5.22 -10.77
CA ASP A 7 -9.80 5.72 -11.57
C ASP A 7 -8.59 6.07 -10.71
N GLN A 8 -8.81 6.57 -9.48
CA GLN A 8 -7.73 6.84 -8.54
C GLN A 8 -7.14 5.53 -8.01
N CYS A 9 -7.98 4.60 -7.54
CA CYS A 9 -7.55 3.29 -7.07
C CYS A 9 -6.74 2.54 -8.13
N ARG A 10 -7.18 2.63 -9.40
CA ARG A 10 -6.45 2.09 -10.55
C ARG A 10 -5.07 2.73 -10.73
N ARG A 11 -4.96 4.06 -10.73
CA ARG A 11 -3.66 4.75 -10.84
C ARG A 11 -2.72 4.36 -9.71
N ASP A 12 -3.24 4.27 -8.49
CA ASP A 12 -2.45 3.90 -7.32
C ASP A 12 -1.94 2.45 -7.43
N LEU A 13 -2.78 1.51 -7.87
CA LEU A 13 -2.39 0.13 -8.12
C LEU A 13 -1.42 0.00 -9.31
N GLU A 14 -1.64 0.75 -10.39
CA GLU A 14 -0.72 0.80 -11.55
C GLU A 14 0.68 1.26 -11.12
N ALA A 15 0.78 2.24 -10.21
CA ALA A 15 2.05 2.67 -9.62
C ALA A 15 2.69 1.60 -8.71
N CYS A 16 1.92 0.57 -8.32
CA CYS A 16 2.38 -0.56 -7.51
C CYS A 16 2.71 -1.83 -8.31
N LEU A 17 2.61 -1.81 -9.64
CA LEU A 17 2.87 -2.99 -10.47
C LEU A 17 4.27 -3.57 -10.21
N GLY A 18 4.35 -4.89 -10.07
CA GLY A 18 5.58 -5.62 -9.74
C GLY A 18 5.96 -5.59 -8.26
N ARG A 19 5.23 -4.88 -7.39
CA ARG A 19 5.49 -4.87 -5.94
C ARG A 19 4.78 -6.02 -5.23
N LYS A 20 5.35 -6.40 -4.08
CA LYS A 20 4.74 -7.37 -3.17
C LYS A 20 3.55 -6.72 -2.46
N VAL A 21 2.43 -7.41 -2.49
CA VAL A 21 1.15 -6.98 -1.91
C VAL A 21 0.57 -8.08 -1.03
N ARG A 22 -0.11 -7.67 0.03
CA ARG A 22 -0.87 -8.52 0.93
C ARG A 22 -2.35 -8.24 0.73
N LEU A 23 -3.08 -9.26 0.32
CA LEU A 23 -4.52 -9.23 0.11
C LEU A 23 -5.22 -9.81 1.33
N ARG A 24 -6.18 -9.08 1.87
CA ARG A 24 -7.03 -9.54 2.97
C ARG A 24 -8.48 -9.53 2.51
N THR A 25 -9.12 -10.68 2.57
CA THR A 25 -10.51 -10.86 2.11
C THR A 25 -11.37 -11.48 3.20
N SER A 26 -12.65 -11.08 3.27
CA SER A 26 -13.61 -11.67 4.20
C SER A 26 -14.20 -12.96 3.61
N GLY A 27 -13.67 -14.12 4.02
CA GLY A 27 -14.11 -15.45 3.61
C GLY A 27 -15.33 -15.99 4.39
N GLY A 28 -16.37 -15.18 4.63
CA GLY A 28 -17.63 -15.57 5.29
C GLY A 28 -17.78 -15.13 6.76
N ARG A 29 -18.62 -15.83 7.54
CA ARG A 29 -19.11 -15.43 8.90
C ARG A 29 -18.05 -15.49 10.02
N LYS A 30 -16.95 -14.73 9.90
CA LYS A 30 -15.78 -14.59 10.81
C LYS A 30 -14.47 -15.22 10.31
N ARG A 31 -14.33 -15.47 9.01
CA ARG A 31 -13.05 -15.91 8.45
C ARG A 31 -12.44 -14.78 7.64
N VAL A 32 -11.22 -14.41 8.00
CA VAL A 32 -10.38 -13.50 7.21
C VAL A 32 -9.33 -14.37 6.53
N ILE A 33 -9.21 -14.24 5.22
CA ILE A 33 -8.19 -14.93 4.43
C ILE A 33 -7.15 -13.90 4.02
N ILE A 34 -5.92 -14.11 4.47
CA ILE A 34 -4.77 -13.29 4.10
C ILE A 34 -3.96 -14.06 3.07
N ARG A 35 -3.62 -13.41 1.97
CA ARG A 35 -2.76 -13.96 0.91
C ARG A 35 -1.68 -12.96 0.56
N GLU A 36 -0.48 -13.44 0.33
CA GLU A 36 0.63 -12.62 -0.16
C GLU A 36 0.93 -12.98 -1.60
N GLY A 37 1.23 -11.96 -2.39
CA GLY A 37 1.57 -12.15 -3.80
C GLY A 37 2.21 -10.91 -4.40
N ILE A 38 2.47 -10.98 -5.70
CA ILE A 38 3.05 -9.88 -6.49
C ILE A 38 1.94 -9.35 -7.40
N LEU A 39 1.73 -8.03 -7.39
CA LEU A 39 0.80 -7.39 -8.31
C LEU A 39 1.35 -7.48 -9.74
N GLU A 40 0.67 -8.23 -10.61
CA GLU A 40 1.19 -8.60 -11.93
C GLU A 40 0.66 -7.67 -13.04
N ASN A 41 -0.67 -7.53 -13.13
CA ASN A 41 -1.30 -6.67 -14.12
C ASN A 41 -2.48 -5.89 -13.54
N CYS A 42 -2.68 -4.68 -14.04
CA CYS A 42 -3.85 -3.86 -13.79
C CYS A 42 -4.58 -3.66 -15.13
N TYR A 43 -5.78 -4.22 -15.26
CA TYR A 43 -6.67 -4.01 -16.39
C TYR A 43 -7.70 -2.94 -16.05
N PRO A 44 -8.49 -2.43 -17.01
CA PRO A 44 -9.43 -1.34 -16.76
C PRO A 44 -10.45 -1.60 -15.64
N ASN A 45 -10.89 -2.85 -15.45
CA ASN A 45 -11.93 -3.21 -14.47
C ASN A 45 -11.44 -4.11 -13.33
N VAL A 46 -10.29 -4.78 -13.51
CA VAL A 46 -9.77 -5.79 -12.59
C VAL A 46 -8.25 -5.71 -12.52
N PHE A 47 -7.67 -6.20 -11.45
CA PHE A 47 -6.23 -6.40 -11.30
C PHE A 47 -5.93 -7.85 -10.97
N THR A 48 -4.71 -8.30 -11.29
CA THR A 48 -4.24 -9.66 -11.06
C THR A 48 -3.05 -9.69 -10.11
N VAL A 49 -3.10 -10.61 -9.14
CA VAL A 49 -2.04 -10.81 -8.16
C VAL A 49 -1.60 -12.25 -8.20
N ARG A 50 -0.29 -12.44 -8.36
CA ARG A 50 0.36 -13.73 -8.41
C ARG A 50 0.79 -14.15 -7.01
N CYS A 51 0.09 -15.10 -6.40
CA CYS A 51 0.37 -15.64 -5.08
C CYS A 51 1.13 -16.97 -5.19
N ILE A 52 2.19 -17.15 -4.40
CA ILE A 52 2.97 -18.40 -4.37
C ILE A 52 2.49 -19.23 -3.18
N ARG A 53 2.13 -20.50 -3.39
CA ARG A 53 1.80 -21.46 -2.32
C ARG A 53 3.00 -22.37 -2.01
N ASP A 54 2.95 -23.03 -0.85
CA ASP A 54 4.03 -23.87 -0.31
C ASP A 54 4.55 -25.00 -1.23
N ASN A 55 3.75 -25.43 -2.22
CA ASN A 55 4.09 -26.52 -3.15
C ASN A 55 4.52 -26.02 -4.54
N GLU A 56 5.19 -24.87 -4.64
CA GLU A 56 5.56 -24.19 -5.90
C GLU A 56 4.38 -23.85 -6.84
N ASN A 57 3.15 -24.09 -6.37
CA ASN A 57 1.96 -23.78 -7.14
C ASN A 57 1.69 -22.28 -7.07
N THR A 58 1.68 -21.65 -8.24
CA THR A 58 1.42 -20.22 -8.37
C THR A 58 -0.04 -20.02 -8.70
N GLU A 59 -0.75 -19.27 -7.85
CA GLU A 59 -2.16 -18.95 -8.03
C GLU A 59 -2.29 -17.50 -8.47
N LEU A 60 -2.83 -17.29 -9.66
CA LEU A 60 -3.17 -15.96 -10.16
C LEU A 60 -4.60 -15.61 -9.71
N LEU A 61 -4.72 -14.61 -8.86
CA LEU A 61 -6.01 -14.12 -8.36
C LEU A 61 -6.38 -12.85 -9.08
N SER A 62 -7.63 -12.76 -9.55
CA SER A 62 -8.20 -11.54 -10.10
C SER A 62 -9.23 -10.95 -9.15
N TYR A 63 -9.17 -9.64 -8.95
CA TYR A 63 -10.12 -8.87 -8.15
C TYR A 63 -10.53 -7.60 -8.89
N SER A 64 -11.74 -7.12 -8.63
CA SER A 64 -12.21 -5.86 -9.20
C SER A 64 -11.82 -4.68 -8.31
N TYR A 65 -11.71 -3.48 -8.89
CA TYR A 65 -11.53 -2.27 -8.09
C TYR A 65 -12.74 -2.00 -7.19
N VAL A 66 -13.93 -2.48 -7.58
CA VAL A 66 -15.14 -2.38 -6.77
C VAL A 66 -14.99 -3.19 -5.48
N ASP A 67 -14.30 -4.32 -5.51
CA ASP A 67 -14.06 -5.13 -4.30
C ASP A 67 -13.20 -4.39 -3.27
N ILE A 68 -12.30 -3.50 -3.73
CA ILE A 68 -11.51 -2.62 -2.85
C ILE A 68 -12.41 -1.53 -2.27
N LEU A 69 -13.21 -0.88 -3.12
CA LEU A 69 -14.10 0.20 -2.70
C LEU A 69 -15.23 -0.26 -1.78
N THR A 70 -15.58 -1.55 -1.83
CA THR A 70 -16.62 -2.16 -0.98
C THR A 70 -16.03 -2.91 0.22
N GLU A 71 -14.73 -2.78 0.47
CA GLU A 71 -14.00 -3.44 1.57
C GLU A 71 -14.11 -4.98 1.54
N ALA A 72 -14.54 -5.57 0.41
CA ALA A 72 -14.53 -7.01 0.21
C ALA A 72 -13.08 -7.55 0.13
N VAL A 73 -12.17 -6.70 -0.36
CA VAL A 73 -10.73 -6.93 -0.49
C VAL A 73 -9.96 -5.72 0.01
N GLU A 74 -9.13 -5.89 1.04
CA GLU A 74 -8.12 -4.90 1.42
C GLU A 74 -6.79 -5.26 0.76
N VAL A 75 -6.13 -4.28 0.13
CA VAL A 75 -4.80 -4.42 -0.48
C VAL A 75 -3.80 -3.60 0.31
N ALA A 76 -2.78 -4.25 0.86
CA ALA A 76 -1.66 -3.60 1.53
C ALA A 76 -0.38 -3.80 0.70
N VAL A 77 0.23 -2.71 0.24
CA VAL A 77 1.51 -2.73 -0.47
C VAL A 77 2.63 -2.71 0.56
N GLU A 78 3.61 -3.61 0.43
CA GLU A 78 4.76 -3.63 1.34
C GLU A 78 5.63 -2.38 1.04
N PRO A 79 5.83 -1.47 2.01
CA PRO A 79 6.63 -0.27 1.78
C PRO A 79 8.07 -0.68 1.50
N ASP A 80 8.70 0.01 0.55
CA ASP A 80 10.12 -0.18 0.27
C ASP A 80 10.92 0.22 1.53
N PRO A 81 11.68 -0.72 2.14
CA PRO A 81 12.43 -0.43 3.35
C PRO A 81 13.43 0.72 3.17
N GLU A 82 13.89 1.01 1.95
CA GLU A 82 14.88 2.06 1.68
C GLU A 82 14.27 3.48 1.72
N LEU A 83 13.00 3.63 1.32
CA LEU A 83 12.26 4.90 1.39
C LEU A 83 11.79 5.24 2.82
N ALA A 84 11.53 4.23 3.66
CA ALA A 84 11.10 4.43 5.03
C ALA A 84 12.20 5.06 5.91
N VAL A 85 13.48 4.77 5.62
CA VAL A 85 14.63 5.27 6.39
C VAL A 85 14.90 6.76 6.13
N LEU A 86 14.51 7.28 4.96
CA LEU A 86 14.73 8.69 4.60
C LEU A 86 13.70 9.63 5.24
N ALA A 87 12.49 9.15 5.54
CA ALA A 87 11.42 9.97 6.13
C ALA A 87 11.65 10.31 7.61
N ASP A 88 12.43 9.51 8.35
CA ASP A 88 12.72 9.71 9.77
C ASP A 88 13.76 10.83 10.02
N ARG A 89 14.53 11.23 8.99
CA ARG A 89 15.68 12.15 9.15
C ARG A 89 15.34 13.63 9.04
N SER A 90 14.08 13.99 8.78
CA SER A 90 13.66 15.38 8.51
C SER A 90 13.26 16.20 9.76
N LEU A 91 13.52 15.72 10.99
CA LEU A 91 13.15 16.41 12.24
C LEU A 91 14.32 17.15 12.93
N GLN A 92 15.40 17.48 12.21
CA GLN A 92 16.54 18.24 12.75
C GLN A 92 16.77 19.55 11.99
N ASP A 93 15.72 20.36 11.84
CA ASP A 93 15.90 21.77 11.49
C ASP A 93 15.03 22.65 12.38
N GLY A 94 15.69 23.38 13.27
CA GLY A 94 15.24 24.71 13.71
C GLY A 94 14.62 24.80 15.10
N ASP A 95 15.44 24.88 16.14
CA ASP A 95 15.22 25.84 17.23
C ASP A 95 16.53 26.14 17.97
N ASP A 96 17.19 27.23 17.57
CA ASP A 96 17.97 28.04 18.51
C ASP A 96 17.92 29.50 18.04
N THR A 97 16.74 30.10 18.19
CA THR A 97 16.57 31.54 18.08
C THR A 97 16.89 32.18 19.43
N ALA A 98 18.04 32.84 19.48
CA ALA A 98 18.37 34.02 20.28
C ALA A 98 17.70 34.18 21.66
N ALA A 99 18.47 33.91 22.72
CA ALA A 99 18.28 34.61 23.99
C ALA A 99 19.59 34.69 24.78
N THR A 100 20.18 35.89 24.83
CA THR A 100 20.51 36.62 26.08
C THR A 100 21.61 37.63 25.82
N THR A 101 21.17 38.88 25.66
CA THR A 101 21.93 40.05 26.08
C THR A 101 22.01 40.04 27.61
N ALA A 102 23.22 39.95 28.18
CA ALA A 102 23.51 40.40 29.54
C ALA A 102 25.04 40.50 29.77
N ASP A 103 25.50 41.76 29.84
CA ASP A 103 26.48 42.34 30.78
C ASP A 103 27.90 41.77 31.04
N VAL A 104 28.78 42.74 31.39
CA VAL A 104 30.15 42.67 31.98
C VAL A 104 31.30 42.57 30.97
N GLU A 105 32.28 43.49 30.86
CA GLU A 105 32.81 44.59 31.70
C GLU A 105 33.29 45.77 30.83
#